data_AF-A0A0N8SW36-F1
#
_entry.id   AF-A0A0N8SW36-F1
#
_cell.length_a   1.000
_cell.length_b   1.000
_cell.length_c   1.000
_cell.angle_alpha   90.00
_cell.angle_beta   90.00
_cell.angle_gamma   90.00
#
_symmetry.space_group_name_H-M   'P 1'
#
loop_
_entity.id
_entity.type
_entity.pdbx_description
1 polymer ?
#
loop_
_entity_poly.entity_id
_entity_poly.type
_entity_poly.pdbx_seq_one_letter_code
_entity_poly.pdbx_strand_id
1 'polypeptide(L)'
;MGDLNGINITDGSARGSSDGSLIGNKPYTVINDSIVEGLTGAAIRVDQRVLFDIDSYIAVQNHSELLSGNGNLLEVADSSTVNFNVDNSTLNGNLVADDTSTLKVTLQNGAQLNGDIINGNTLAITSGGQWQMQGDNAVKSLSMQGGSVGFGGEGFHTLSLNELSGSGTFGMRVDLDNG
;
A
#
# COMPACT_ATOMS: atom_id res chain seq x y z
N MET A 1 -23.72 4.32 10.03
CA MET A 1 -22.66 5.23 10.51
C MET A 1 -21.50 5.03 9.55
N GLY A 2 -20.91 6.11 9.04
CA GLY A 2 -19.78 5.99 8.11
C GLY A 2 -18.52 5.53 8.83
N ASP A 3 -17.58 4.97 8.09
CA ASP A 3 -16.29 4.56 8.62
C ASP A 3 -15.46 5.79 9.03
N LEU A 4 -14.89 5.76 10.23
CA LEU A 4 -14.02 6.81 10.75
C LEU A 4 -12.58 6.51 10.33
N ASN A 5 -12.19 7.00 9.15
CA ASN A 5 -10.82 6.92 8.64
C ASN A 5 -9.92 8.00 9.27
N GLY A 6 -8.61 7.73 9.36
CA GLY A 6 -7.64 8.71 9.89
C GLY A 6 -7.42 9.88 8.92
N ILE A 7 -7.08 9.57 7.68
CA ILE A 7 -6.95 10.53 6.57
C ILE A 7 -7.86 10.11 5.43
N ASN A 8 -8.64 11.06 4.88
CA ASN A 8 -9.34 10.89 3.61
C ASN A 8 -8.66 11.76 2.56
N ILE A 9 -8.19 11.14 1.47
CA ILE A 9 -7.61 11.82 0.31
C ILE A 9 -8.64 11.72 -0.82
N THR A 10 -9.11 12.87 -1.28
CA THR A 10 -10.15 12.96 -2.32
C THR A 10 -9.63 13.67 -3.56
N ASP A 11 -10.44 13.69 -4.62
CA ASP A 11 -10.17 14.48 -5.81
C ASP A 11 -9.98 15.97 -5.45
N GLY A 12 -8.78 16.49 -5.67
CA GLY A 12 -8.44 17.89 -5.45
C GLY A 12 -8.53 18.73 -6.72
N SER A 13 -9.05 18.18 -7.82
CA SER A 13 -9.14 18.86 -9.10
C SER A 13 -10.00 20.12 -9.01
N ALA A 14 -9.59 21.13 -9.77
CA ALA A 14 -10.27 22.42 -9.81
C ALA A 14 -10.62 22.81 -11.24
N ARG A 15 -11.70 23.57 -11.40
CA ARG A 15 -12.02 24.25 -12.65
C ARG A 15 -11.17 25.50 -12.79
N GLY A 16 -10.38 25.56 -13.85
CA GLY A 16 -9.60 26.72 -14.27
C GLY A 16 -10.52 27.90 -14.55
N SER A 17 -10.22 29.02 -13.90
CA SER A 17 -11.12 30.18 -13.81
C SER A 17 -11.30 30.95 -15.12
N SER A 18 -10.45 30.72 -16.12
CA SER A 18 -10.38 31.53 -17.34
C SER A 18 -10.77 30.82 -18.63
N ASP A 19 -10.63 29.50 -18.71
CA ASP A 19 -10.90 28.71 -19.93
C ASP A 19 -11.78 27.48 -19.69
N GLY A 20 -12.22 27.24 -18.44
CA GLY A 20 -12.97 26.04 -18.08
C GLY A 20 -12.14 24.76 -18.15
N SER A 21 -10.81 24.87 -18.36
CA SER A 21 -9.89 23.76 -18.31
C SER A 21 -9.90 23.14 -16.93
N LEU A 22 -9.79 21.83 -16.88
CA LEU A 22 -9.78 21.11 -15.64
C LEU A 22 -8.34 20.88 -15.21
N ILE A 23 -7.99 21.33 -14.01
CA ILE A 23 -6.65 21.18 -13.45
C ILE A 23 -6.69 19.95 -12.53
N GLY A 24 -6.10 18.86 -13.00
CA GLY A 24 -5.86 17.69 -12.15
C GLY A 24 -4.91 18.07 -11.02
N ASN A 25 -5.31 17.82 -9.77
CA ASN A 25 -4.44 17.94 -8.61
C ASN A 25 -3.86 16.56 -8.28
N LYS A 26 -2.60 16.53 -7.86
CA LYS A 26 -1.93 15.32 -7.39
C LYS A 26 -1.71 15.43 -5.88
N PRO A 27 -2.62 14.90 -5.05
CA PRO A 27 -2.47 14.98 -3.61
C PRO A 27 -1.12 14.38 -3.17
N TYR A 28 -0.42 15.10 -2.31
CA TYR A 28 0.85 14.66 -1.74
C TYR A 28 0.75 14.70 -0.22
N THR A 29 0.86 13.52 0.40
CA THR A 29 0.76 13.37 1.86
C THR A 29 2.08 12.85 2.41
N VAL A 30 2.58 13.48 3.48
CA VAL A 30 3.76 13.01 4.22
C VAL A 30 3.37 12.78 5.67
N ILE A 31 3.61 11.57 6.14
CA ILE A 31 3.49 11.16 7.53
C ILE A 31 4.91 10.86 7.97
N ASN A 32 5.43 11.62 8.93
CA ASN A 32 6.83 11.58 9.30
C ASN A 32 6.97 11.61 10.82
N ASP A 33 7.52 10.55 11.41
CA ASP A 33 7.63 10.39 12.87
C ASP A 33 6.29 10.65 13.58
N SER A 34 5.24 10.04 13.05
CA SER A 34 3.85 10.31 13.42
C SER A 34 2.98 9.06 13.39
N ILE A 35 1.86 9.12 14.10
CA ILE A 35 0.83 8.08 14.10
C ILE A 35 -0.41 8.62 13.39
N VAL A 36 -0.97 7.84 12.46
CA VAL A 36 -2.30 8.09 11.87
C VAL A 36 -3.21 6.93 12.25
N GLU A 37 -4.37 7.25 12.84
CA GLU A 37 -5.32 6.26 13.34
C GLU A 37 -6.70 6.43 12.67
N GLY A 38 -7.16 5.37 12.02
CA GLY A 38 -8.57 5.16 11.69
C GLY A 38 -9.25 4.36 12.79
N LEU A 39 -10.38 4.84 13.31
CA LEU A 39 -11.05 4.23 14.47
C LEU A 39 -11.90 3.02 14.10
N THR A 40 -12.79 3.17 13.12
CA THR A 40 -13.63 2.07 12.62
C THR A 40 -13.33 1.74 11.17
N GLY A 41 -12.58 2.60 10.47
CA GLY A 41 -12.17 2.44 9.09
C GLY A 41 -10.67 2.26 8.93
N ALA A 42 -10.19 2.56 7.72
CA ALA A 42 -8.79 2.48 7.37
C ALA A 42 -7.98 3.62 7.98
N ALA A 43 -6.66 3.44 8.12
CA ALA A 43 -5.80 4.55 8.53
C ALA A 43 -5.82 5.67 7.46
N ILE A 44 -5.75 5.27 6.19
CA ILE A 44 -5.85 6.17 5.04
C ILE A 44 -6.83 5.62 4.02
N ARG A 45 -7.76 6.46 3.58
CA ARG A 45 -8.72 6.18 2.51
C ARG A 45 -8.45 7.13 1.35
N VAL A 46 -8.35 6.58 0.13
CA VAL A 46 -8.25 7.35 -1.12
C VAL A 46 -9.46 7.00 -1.99
N ASP A 47 -10.43 7.90 -2.08
CA ASP A 47 -11.69 7.68 -2.80
C ASP A 47 -12.35 9.01 -3.19
N GLN A 48 -13.62 8.95 -3.62
CA GLN A 48 -14.44 10.11 -3.96
C GLN A 48 -13.89 10.87 -5.17
N ARG A 49 -13.74 10.14 -6.28
CA ARG A 49 -13.59 10.76 -7.60
C ARG A 49 -14.78 11.68 -7.87
N VAL A 50 -14.51 12.95 -8.19
CA VAL A 50 -15.56 13.92 -8.56
C VAL A 50 -15.55 14.18 -10.05
N LEU A 51 -14.39 14.57 -10.60
CA LEU A 51 -14.24 14.88 -12.03
C LEU A 51 -13.07 14.11 -12.67
N PHE A 52 -12.04 13.76 -11.90
CA PHE A 52 -10.83 13.06 -12.38
C PHE A 52 -10.42 11.89 -11.51
N ASP A 53 -9.81 10.90 -12.15
CA ASP A 53 -9.05 9.87 -11.46
C ASP A 53 -8.02 10.53 -10.53
N ILE A 54 -7.95 10.06 -9.28
CA ILE A 54 -7.05 10.60 -8.27
C ILE A 54 -5.66 10.00 -8.52
N ASP A 55 -4.63 10.82 -8.78
CA ASP A 55 -3.23 10.38 -8.82
C ASP A 55 -2.50 10.94 -7.60
N SER A 56 -2.37 10.13 -6.55
CA SER A 56 -1.81 10.57 -5.27
C SER A 56 -0.46 9.94 -4.96
N TYR A 57 0.31 10.66 -4.14
CA TYR A 57 1.53 10.18 -3.54
C TYR A 57 1.43 10.27 -2.03
N ILE A 58 1.76 9.18 -1.35
CA ILE A 58 1.73 9.07 0.10
C ILE A 58 3.10 8.57 0.55
N ALA A 59 3.78 9.34 1.40
CA ALA A 59 5.00 8.92 2.07
C ALA A 59 4.74 8.68 3.56
N VAL A 60 5.17 7.52 4.04
CA VAL A 60 5.18 7.13 5.45
C VAL A 60 6.64 6.95 5.86
N GLN A 61 7.14 7.82 6.72
CA GLN A 61 8.57 8.03 6.94
C GLN A 61 8.93 8.00 8.43
N ASN A 62 10.17 7.61 8.73
CA ASN A 62 10.81 7.76 10.04
C ASN A 62 9.94 7.27 11.21
N HIS A 63 9.88 5.96 11.41
CA HIS A 63 9.17 5.31 12.52
C HIS A 63 7.68 5.68 12.61
N SER A 64 7.07 6.07 11.50
CA SER A 64 5.63 6.34 11.49
C SER A 64 4.83 5.06 11.64
N GLU A 65 3.67 5.19 12.28
CA GLU A 65 2.71 4.10 12.46
C GLU A 65 1.37 4.45 11.80
N LEU A 66 0.77 3.45 11.16
CA LEU A 66 -0.60 3.52 10.69
C LEU A 66 -1.43 2.52 11.49
N LEU A 67 -2.49 2.99 12.12
CA LEU A 67 -3.42 2.18 12.89
C LEU A 67 -4.79 2.20 12.21
N SER A 68 -5.42 1.05 12.09
CA SER A 68 -6.75 0.92 11.47
C SER A 68 -7.71 0.12 12.35
N GLY A 69 -8.98 0.51 12.30
CA GLY A 69 -10.06 -0.19 13.00
C GLY A 69 -10.57 -1.40 12.24
N ASN A 70 -10.42 -1.40 10.91
CA ASN A 70 -10.93 -2.44 10.02
C ASN A 70 -9.84 -3.40 9.48
N GLY A 71 -8.58 -3.25 9.92
CA GLY A 71 -7.46 -4.07 9.48
C GLY A 71 -6.77 -3.61 8.20
N ASN A 72 -7.30 -2.61 7.49
CA ASN A 72 -6.70 -2.04 6.29
C ASN A 72 -5.99 -0.73 6.62
N LEU A 73 -4.70 -0.64 6.35
CA LEU A 73 -3.93 0.60 6.54
C LEU A 73 -4.22 1.60 5.43
N LEU A 74 -4.36 1.09 4.20
CA LEU A 74 -4.68 1.87 3.02
C LEU A 74 -5.82 1.19 2.26
N GLU A 75 -6.82 1.97 1.90
CA GLU A 75 -7.85 1.58 0.95
C GLU A 75 -7.92 2.56 -0.21
N VAL A 76 -7.81 2.02 -1.43
CA VAL A 76 -7.81 2.77 -2.68
C VAL A 76 -9.03 2.39 -3.52
N ALA A 77 -9.86 3.37 -3.88
CA ALA A 77 -11.06 3.13 -4.64
C ALA A 77 -11.32 4.20 -5.72
N ASP A 78 -12.38 4.00 -6.50
CA ASP A 78 -12.92 4.98 -7.47
C ASP A 78 -11.96 5.36 -8.60
N SER A 79 -11.32 4.35 -9.22
CA SER A 79 -10.35 4.56 -10.32
C SER A 79 -9.11 5.37 -9.92
N SER A 80 -8.70 5.29 -8.66
CA SER A 80 -7.55 6.03 -8.15
C SER A 80 -6.22 5.33 -8.42
N THR A 81 -5.18 6.10 -8.66
CA THR A 81 -3.77 5.68 -8.66
C THR A 81 -3.08 6.20 -7.40
N VAL A 82 -2.46 5.30 -6.64
CA VAL A 82 -1.72 5.65 -5.43
C VAL A 82 -0.30 5.13 -5.53
N ASN A 83 0.65 6.05 -5.31
CA ASN A 83 2.05 5.74 -5.07
C ASN A 83 2.28 5.78 -3.55
N PHE A 84 2.34 4.62 -2.92
CA PHE A 84 2.50 4.45 -1.48
C PHE A 84 3.95 4.09 -1.16
N ASN A 85 4.71 5.03 -0.59
CA ASN A 85 6.11 4.86 -0.23
C ASN A 85 6.27 4.75 1.28
N VAL A 86 6.85 3.64 1.73
CA VAL A 86 7.16 3.38 3.13
C VAL A 86 8.67 3.39 3.31
N ASP A 87 9.12 4.27 4.18
CA ASP A 87 10.53 4.52 4.46
C ASP A 87 10.77 4.42 5.97
N ASN A 88 11.72 3.57 6.37
CA ASN A 88 12.15 3.40 7.76
C ASN A 88 10.98 3.34 8.78
N SER A 89 9.91 2.62 8.42
CA SER A 89 8.67 2.55 9.20
C SER A 89 8.14 1.10 9.21
N THR A 90 7.41 0.72 10.26
CA THR A 90 6.84 -0.63 10.39
C THR A 90 5.32 -0.54 10.35
N LEU A 91 4.71 -1.22 9.39
CA LEU A 91 3.28 -1.20 9.13
C LEU A 91 2.68 -2.57 9.39
N ASN A 92 1.58 -2.62 10.16
CA ASN A 92 0.87 -3.86 10.51
C ASN A 92 -0.58 -3.76 10.07
N GLY A 93 -0.94 -4.48 9.00
CA GLY A 93 -2.26 -4.43 8.38
C GLY A 93 -2.17 -4.44 6.85
N ASN A 94 -3.32 -4.47 6.19
CA ASN A 94 -3.41 -4.73 4.75
C ASN A 94 -3.37 -3.44 3.92
N LEU A 95 -2.93 -3.56 2.67
CA LEU A 95 -3.05 -2.53 1.64
C LEU A 95 -4.02 -3.04 0.58
N VAL A 96 -5.10 -2.29 0.31
CA VAL A 96 -6.20 -2.76 -0.53
C VAL A 96 -6.50 -1.76 -1.64
N ALA A 97 -6.62 -2.25 -2.86
CA ALA A 97 -7.19 -1.51 -3.98
C ALA A 97 -8.45 -2.20 -4.51
N ASP A 98 -9.43 -1.43 -4.97
CA ASP A 98 -10.51 -1.99 -5.79
C ASP A 98 -10.01 -2.38 -7.20
N ASP A 99 -10.82 -3.13 -7.94
CA ASP A 99 -10.45 -3.65 -9.26
C ASP A 99 -10.27 -2.55 -10.33
N THR A 100 -10.73 -1.33 -10.04
CA THR A 100 -10.62 -0.18 -10.95
C THR A 100 -9.38 0.68 -10.66
N SER A 101 -8.74 0.45 -9.51
CA SER A 101 -7.68 1.28 -8.98
C SER A 101 -6.29 0.70 -9.27
N THR A 102 -5.27 1.54 -9.11
CA THR A 102 -3.86 1.14 -9.26
C THR A 102 -3.09 1.47 -8.00
N LEU A 103 -2.63 0.43 -7.30
CA LEU A 103 -1.79 0.56 -6.12
C LEU A 103 -0.34 0.20 -6.45
N LYS A 104 0.56 1.15 -6.25
CA LYS A 104 2.01 0.99 -6.39
C LYS A 104 2.67 1.21 -5.04
N VAL A 105 3.34 0.18 -4.53
CA VAL A 105 3.97 0.18 -3.20
C VAL A 105 5.48 0.19 -3.36
N THR A 106 6.16 1.00 -2.55
CA THR A 106 7.61 0.95 -2.37
C THR A 106 7.93 0.76 -0.89
N LEU A 107 8.72 -0.24 -0.56
CA LEU A 107 9.28 -0.46 0.78
C LEU A 107 10.80 -0.22 0.71
N GLN A 108 11.30 0.74 1.48
CA GLN A 108 12.69 1.16 1.42
C GLN A 108 13.28 1.50 2.80
N ASN A 109 14.60 1.53 2.86
CA ASN A 109 15.38 1.92 4.05
C ASN A 109 14.97 1.15 5.32
N GLY A 110 14.86 -0.18 5.20
CA GLY A 110 14.46 -1.05 6.31
C GLY A 110 12.97 -1.00 6.67
N ALA A 111 12.12 -0.38 5.85
CA ALA A 111 10.67 -0.40 6.05
C ALA A 111 10.12 -1.83 6.06
N GLN A 112 9.10 -2.07 6.89
CA GLN A 112 8.46 -3.36 7.05
C GLN A 112 6.96 -3.24 6.82
N LEU A 113 6.39 -4.15 6.03
CA LEU A 113 4.95 -4.35 5.91
C LEU A 113 4.61 -5.77 6.37
N ASN A 114 3.82 -5.87 7.44
CA ASN A 114 3.26 -7.11 7.96
C ASN A 114 1.76 -7.15 7.64
N GLY A 115 1.39 -7.80 6.54
CA GLY A 115 0.02 -7.80 6.02
C GLY A 115 -0.05 -8.12 4.53
N ASP A 116 -1.25 -8.26 4.02
CA ASP A 116 -1.49 -8.60 2.61
C ASP A 116 -1.59 -7.36 1.73
N ILE A 117 -1.22 -7.53 0.45
CA ILE A 117 -1.42 -6.52 -0.60
C ILE A 117 -2.49 -7.07 -1.55
N ILE A 118 -3.70 -6.58 -1.39
CA ILE A 118 -4.87 -7.02 -2.15
C ILE A 118 -5.01 -6.12 -3.37
N ASN A 119 -5.08 -6.75 -4.56
CA ASN A 119 -5.12 -6.07 -5.86
C ASN A 119 -3.92 -5.13 -6.12
N GLY A 120 -2.73 -5.48 -5.61
CA GLY A 120 -1.50 -4.71 -5.84
C GLY A 120 -1.01 -4.81 -7.29
N ASN A 121 -0.73 -3.67 -7.93
CA ASN A 121 -0.20 -3.63 -9.29
C ASN A 121 1.33 -3.71 -9.30
N THR A 122 1.99 -3.00 -8.41
CA THR A 122 3.45 -2.98 -8.35
C THR A 122 3.92 -2.96 -6.92
N LEU A 123 4.90 -3.81 -6.61
CA LEU A 123 5.67 -3.74 -5.38
C LEU A 123 7.16 -3.58 -5.73
N ALA A 124 7.79 -2.56 -5.18
CA ALA A 124 9.23 -2.37 -5.17
C ALA A 124 9.77 -2.55 -3.76
N ILE A 125 10.74 -3.45 -3.60
CA ILE A 125 11.46 -3.64 -2.34
C ILE A 125 12.91 -3.23 -2.58
N THR A 126 13.37 -2.21 -1.86
CA THR A 126 14.72 -1.67 -2.02
C THR A 126 15.35 -1.41 -0.66
N SER A 127 16.67 -1.19 -0.61
CA SER A 127 17.37 -0.70 0.58
C SER A 127 17.00 -1.43 1.89
N GLY A 128 16.89 -2.76 1.82
CA GLY A 128 16.57 -3.60 2.98
C GLY A 128 15.10 -3.60 3.42
N GLY A 129 14.16 -3.09 2.62
CA GLY A 129 12.73 -3.22 2.88
C GLY A 129 12.27 -4.69 2.97
N GLN A 130 11.19 -4.92 3.71
CA GLN A 130 10.68 -6.26 4.02
C GLN A 130 9.16 -6.31 3.88
N TRP A 131 8.66 -7.34 3.20
CA TRP A 131 7.23 -7.64 3.18
C TRP A 131 6.98 -9.02 3.79
N GLN A 132 6.23 -9.09 4.88
CA GLN A 132 5.75 -10.31 5.50
C GLN A 132 4.26 -10.48 5.16
N MET A 133 3.96 -11.29 4.15
CA MET A 133 2.59 -11.59 3.75
C MET A 133 1.94 -12.56 4.76
N GLN A 134 0.63 -12.49 4.96
CA GLN A 134 -0.09 -13.27 5.97
C GLN A 134 -1.05 -14.31 5.38
N GLY A 135 -1.40 -14.15 4.10
CA GLY A 135 -2.18 -15.10 3.33
C GLY A 135 -1.65 -15.26 1.91
N ASP A 136 -2.46 -15.91 1.07
CA ASP A 136 -2.18 -15.97 -0.37
C ASP A 136 -2.28 -14.58 -0.99
N ASN A 137 -1.28 -14.23 -1.80
CA ASN A 137 -1.20 -12.93 -2.44
C ASN A 137 -1.00 -13.04 -3.95
N ALA A 138 -1.53 -12.04 -4.67
CA ALA A 138 -1.31 -11.86 -6.10
C ALA A 138 -0.93 -10.40 -6.37
N VAL A 139 0.31 -10.17 -6.80
CA VAL A 139 0.81 -8.84 -7.16
C VAL A 139 1.32 -8.90 -8.60
N LYS A 140 0.96 -7.95 -9.45
CA LYS A 140 1.30 -8.08 -10.89
C LYS A 140 2.81 -8.06 -11.12
N SER A 141 3.51 -7.03 -10.64
CA SER A 141 4.97 -6.94 -10.79
C SER A 141 5.65 -6.73 -9.44
N LEU A 142 6.66 -7.56 -9.15
CA LEU A 142 7.58 -7.40 -8.03
C LEU A 142 8.99 -7.09 -8.55
N SER A 143 9.57 -5.99 -8.07
CA SER A 143 10.97 -5.64 -8.30
C SER A 143 11.72 -5.59 -6.97
N MET A 144 12.92 -6.17 -6.94
CA MET A 144 13.74 -6.24 -5.72
C MET A 144 15.15 -5.71 -5.96
N GLN A 145 15.63 -4.86 -5.07
CA GLN A 145 17.01 -4.35 -5.03
C GLN A 145 17.57 -4.58 -3.62
N GLY A 146 17.60 -5.85 -3.22
CA GLY A 146 17.80 -6.30 -1.84
C GLY A 146 16.46 -6.48 -1.11
N GLY A 147 16.54 -6.71 0.21
CA GLY A 147 15.36 -6.94 1.05
C GLY A 147 14.80 -8.36 0.93
N SER A 148 13.61 -8.58 1.51
CA SER A 148 12.97 -9.89 1.47
C SER A 148 11.45 -9.87 1.42
N VAL A 149 10.90 -11.00 0.96
CA VAL A 149 9.49 -11.36 1.10
C VAL A 149 9.39 -12.60 1.98
N GLY A 150 8.72 -12.48 3.12
CA GLY A 150 8.44 -13.58 4.05
C GLY A 150 7.02 -14.11 3.89
N PHE A 151 6.86 -15.43 3.96
CA PHE A 151 5.58 -16.12 3.96
C PHE A 151 5.19 -16.39 5.41
N GLY A 152 4.32 -15.53 5.95
CA GLY A 152 3.91 -15.52 7.36
C GLY A 152 2.78 -16.49 7.64
N GLY A 153 2.02 -16.23 8.71
CA GLY A 153 0.83 -17.01 9.01
C GLY A 153 1.03 -18.49 9.35
N GLU A 154 -0.10 -19.15 9.59
CA GLU A 154 -0.19 -20.61 9.76
C GLU A 154 -0.53 -21.26 8.41
N GLY A 155 -0.05 -22.48 8.19
CA GLY A 155 -0.21 -23.20 6.92
C GLY A 155 0.75 -22.77 5.79
N PHE A 156 0.44 -23.23 4.58
CA PHE A 156 1.19 -22.90 3.36
C PHE A 156 0.51 -21.74 2.64
N HIS A 157 1.31 -20.84 2.06
CA HIS A 157 0.82 -19.70 1.29
C HIS A 157 1.48 -19.61 -0.08
N THR A 158 0.78 -18.98 -1.01
CA THR A 158 1.20 -18.75 -2.38
C THR A 158 1.37 -17.27 -2.65
N LEU A 159 2.46 -16.90 -3.32
CA LEU A 159 2.62 -15.59 -3.95
C LEU A 159 2.61 -15.77 -5.48
N SER A 160 1.59 -15.23 -6.13
CA SER A 160 1.48 -15.23 -7.58
C SER A 160 1.94 -13.89 -8.16
N LEU A 161 2.84 -13.95 -9.15
CA LEU A 161 3.41 -12.78 -9.82
C LEU A 161 3.30 -12.94 -11.34
N ASN A 162 3.03 -11.86 -12.07
CA ASN A 162 3.19 -11.85 -13.53
C ASN A 162 4.64 -11.57 -13.92
N GLU A 163 5.31 -10.72 -13.13
CA GLU A 163 6.70 -10.33 -13.36
C GLU A 163 7.47 -10.29 -12.04
N LEU A 164 8.66 -10.87 -12.05
CA LEU A 164 9.64 -10.78 -10.98
C LEU A 164 10.97 -10.34 -11.57
N SER A 165 11.58 -9.30 -10.98
CA SER A 165 12.87 -8.78 -11.43
C SER A 165 13.79 -8.37 -10.27
N GLY A 166 15.09 -8.34 -10.55
CA GLY A 166 16.11 -7.90 -9.60
C GLY A 166 16.65 -9.01 -8.70
N SER A 167 16.96 -8.68 -7.45
CA SER A 167 17.60 -9.58 -6.48
C SER A 167 17.08 -9.36 -5.06
N GLY A 168 16.79 -10.44 -4.34
CA GLY A 168 16.28 -10.41 -2.97
C GLY A 168 16.15 -11.81 -2.38
N THR A 169 15.54 -11.92 -1.20
CA THR A 169 15.34 -13.21 -0.51
C THR A 169 13.85 -13.51 -0.34
N PHE A 170 13.49 -14.79 -0.45
CA PHE A 170 12.16 -15.29 -0.10
C PHE A 170 12.29 -16.21 1.12
N GLY A 171 11.63 -15.84 2.22
CA GLY A 171 11.54 -16.65 3.44
C GLY A 171 10.31 -17.53 3.40
N MET A 172 10.46 -18.77 2.94
CA MET A 172 9.36 -19.74 2.82
C MET A 172 9.42 -20.76 3.96
N ARG A 173 8.27 -21.10 4.53
CA ARG A 173 8.16 -22.16 5.54
C ARG A 173 8.00 -23.52 4.87
N VAL A 174 8.60 -24.55 5.45
CA VAL A 174 8.46 -25.94 5.02
C VAL A 174 8.11 -26.77 6.26
N ASP A 175 7.10 -27.61 6.13
CA ASP A 175 6.79 -28.66 7.10
C ASP A 175 7.38 -29.97 6.58
N LEU A 176 8.32 -30.55 7.32
CA LEU A 176 9.02 -31.78 6.97
C LEU A 176 8.41 -33.03 7.64
N ASP A 177 7.48 -32.85 8.58
CA ASP A 177 6.93 -33.92 9.41
C ASP A 177 5.64 -34.53 8.82
N ASN A 178 5.08 -33.94 7.76
CA ASN A 178 3.85 -34.35 7.08
C ASN A 178 4.05 -34.76 5.59
N GLY A 179 5.20 -35.37 5.26
CA GLY A 179 5.56 -35.81 3.90
C GLY A 179 4.96 -37.14 3.44
#